data_AF-L1JUQ4-F1
#
_entry.id   AF-L1JUQ4-F1
#
_cell.length_a   1.000
_cell.length_b   1.000
_cell.length_c   1.000
_cell.angle_alpha   90.00
_cell.angle_beta   90.00
_cell.angle_gamma   90.00
#
_symmetry.space_group_name_H-M   'P 1'
#
loop_
_entity.id
_entity.type
_entity.pdbx_description
1 polymer ?
#
loop_
_entity_poly.entity_id
_entity_poly.type
_entity_poly.pdbx_seq_one_letter_code
_entity_poly.pdbx_strand_id
1 'polypeptide(L)'
;SEHFMQGVQYPLEIHFVHYNAKYTSLTDAVSSGKPHALLVIGQFFQMDQGIEPAALQQMGNEASRATSEGVVMNVPINLNNMINTADSYYSYAGSLTTPTCNEIVTWVVLQTPRTVSKATMDK
;
A
#
# COMPACT_ATOMS: atom_id res chain seq x y z
N SER A 1 -9.40 -2.31 4.53
CA SER A 1 -8.62 -1.09 4.30
C SER A 1 -8.47 -0.37 5.63
N GLU A 2 -7.41 0.39 5.81
CA GLU A 2 -7.22 1.19 7.02
C GLU A 2 -8.00 2.50 6.88
N HIS A 3 -7.87 3.15 5.72
CA HIS A 3 -8.68 4.31 5.39
C HIS A 3 -10.12 3.92 5.03
N PHE A 4 -11.02 4.86 5.28
CA PHE A 4 -12.42 4.82 4.85
C PHE A 4 -12.63 5.93 3.81
N MET A 5 -13.29 5.61 2.70
CA MET A 5 -13.69 6.60 1.70
C MET A 5 -15.18 6.85 1.85
N GLN A 6 -15.57 8.07 2.24
CA GLN A 6 -16.99 8.43 2.43
C GLN A 6 -17.74 7.45 3.37
N GLY A 7 -17.06 6.98 4.42
CA GLY A 7 -17.61 6.01 5.37
C GLY A 7 -17.57 4.55 4.92
N VAL A 8 -17.10 4.26 3.69
CA VAL A 8 -16.95 2.90 3.17
C VAL A 8 -15.55 2.38 3.46
N GLN A 9 -15.48 1.18 4.07
CA GLN A 9 -14.26 0.41 4.20
C GLN A 9 -14.15 -0.58 3.03
N TYR A 10 -12.97 -0.68 2.43
CA TYR A 10 -12.69 -1.63 1.35
C TYR A 10 -12.05 -2.92 1.89
N PRO A 11 -12.16 -4.06 1.19
CA PRO A 11 -11.58 -5.33 1.66
C PRO A 11 -10.05 -5.29 1.76
N LEU A 12 -9.36 -4.56 0.89
CA LEU A 12 -7.91 -4.47 0.87
C LEU A 12 -7.46 -3.03 0.59
N GLU A 13 -6.33 -2.65 1.18
CA GLU A 13 -5.58 -1.44 0.87
C GLU A 13 -4.09 -1.79 0.82
N ILE A 14 -3.40 -1.34 -0.23
CA ILE A 14 -1.95 -1.52 -0.35
C ILE A 14 -1.26 -0.19 -0.14
N HIS A 15 -0.17 -0.21 0.63
CA HIS A 15 0.69 0.93 0.90
C HIS A 15 1.99 0.82 0.11
N PHE A 16 2.22 1.78 -0.79
CA PHE A 16 3.51 1.95 -1.46
C PHE A 16 4.32 2.99 -0.69
N VAL A 17 5.28 2.51 0.09
CA VAL A 17 6.05 3.32 1.03
C VAL A 17 7.31 3.86 0.35
N HIS A 18 7.47 5.18 0.38
CA HIS A 18 8.62 5.90 -0.14
C HIS A 18 9.24 6.72 1.00
N TYR A 19 10.56 6.91 0.96
CA TYR A 19 11.25 7.85 1.85
C TYR A 19 11.84 9.02 1.05
N ASN A 20 11.94 10.16 1.70
CA ASN A 20 12.48 11.37 1.08
C ASN A 20 13.97 11.19 0.76
N ALA A 21 14.35 11.44 -0.50
CA ALA A 21 15.72 11.24 -1.00
C ALA A 21 16.80 12.10 -0.32
N LYS A 22 16.41 13.09 0.50
CA LYS A 22 17.35 13.81 1.37
C LYS A 22 17.97 12.92 2.45
N TYR A 23 17.36 11.77 2.76
CA TYR A 23 17.88 10.78 3.68
C TYR A 23 18.62 9.67 2.93
N THR A 24 19.65 9.12 3.56
CA THR A 24 20.49 8.05 3.02
C THR A 24 19.81 6.68 3.02
N SER A 25 18.84 6.48 3.90
CA SER A 25 18.09 5.23 4.02
C SER A 25 16.69 5.45 4.57
N LEU A 26 15.83 4.44 4.42
CA LEU A 26 14.52 4.39 5.07
C LEU A 26 14.65 4.51 6.60
N THR A 27 15.64 3.84 7.19
CA THR A 27 15.90 3.89 8.64
C THR A 27 16.21 5.31 9.10
N ASP A 28 17.03 6.04 8.36
CA ASP A 28 17.38 7.43 8.68
C ASP A 28 16.16 8.35 8.55
N ALA A 29 15.34 8.14 7.52
CA ALA A 29 14.10 8.87 7.34
C ALA A 29 13.13 8.66 8.51
N VAL A 30 12.90 7.41 8.91
CA VAL A 30 12.03 7.07 10.05
C VAL A 30 12.58 7.63 11.36
N SER A 31 13.87 7.44 11.61
CA SER A 31 14.54 7.88 12.84
C SER A 31 14.65 9.40 12.96
N SER A 32 14.56 10.13 11.84
CA SER A 32 14.60 11.59 11.85
C SER A 32 13.46 12.22 12.66
N GLY A 33 12.32 11.52 12.78
CA GLY A 33 11.11 12.04 13.42
C GLY A 33 10.56 13.31 12.76
N LYS A 34 11.00 13.64 11.54
CA LYS A 34 10.60 14.89 10.86
C LYS A 34 9.35 14.67 10.01
N PRO A 35 8.45 15.67 9.94
CA PRO A 35 7.35 15.66 8.98
C PRO A 35 7.84 15.44 7.55
N HIS A 36 7.01 14.77 6.74
CA HIS A 36 7.30 14.47 5.33
C HIS A 36 8.59 13.65 5.10
N ALA A 37 9.02 12.88 6.12
CA ALA A 37 10.13 11.95 5.92
C ALA A 37 9.73 10.78 5.04
N LEU A 38 8.45 10.38 5.09
CA LEU A 38 7.86 9.37 4.24
C LEU A 38 6.76 9.96 3.37
N LEU A 39 6.57 9.34 2.20
CA LEU A 39 5.37 9.49 1.37
C LEU A 39 4.78 8.10 1.16
N VAL A 40 3.51 7.92 1.51
CA VAL A 40 2.82 6.63 1.34
C VAL A 40 1.65 6.82 0.40
N ILE A 41 1.64 6.03 -0.68
CA ILE A 41 0.51 5.94 -1.59
C ILE A 41 -0.39 4.80 -1.12
N GLY A 42 -1.62 5.11 -0.75
CA GLY A 42 -2.67 4.15 -0.43
C GLY A 42 -3.55 3.87 -1.65
N GLN A 43 -3.63 2.60 -2.07
CA GLN A 43 -4.53 2.15 -3.13
C GLN A 43 -5.56 1.18 -2.54
N PHE A 44 -6.84 1.54 -2.65
CA PHE A 44 -7.94 0.64 -2.28
C PHE A 44 -8.13 -0.47 -3.32
N PHE A 45 -8.62 -1.62 -2.85
CA PHE A 45 -9.08 -2.70 -3.70
C PHE A 45 -10.47 -3.17 -3.27
N GLN A 46 -11.31 -3.50 -4.25
CA GLN A 46 -12.67 -4.01 -4.07
C GLN A 46 -12.86 -5.36 -4.77
N MET A 47 -13.77 -6.18 -4.26
CA MET A 47 -14.18 -7.42 -4.92
C MET A 47 -15.24 -7.11 -5.98
N ASP A 48 -14.84 -7.17 -7.25
CA ASP A 48 -15.68 -6.83 -8.41
C ASP A 48 -15.27 -7.68 -9.64
N GLN A 49 -15.99 -7.59 -10.76
CA GLN A 49 -15.72 -8.32 -12.01
C GLN A 49 -14.64 -7.66 -12.89
N GLY A 50 -13.89 -6.69 -12.36
CA GLY A 50 -12.79 -6.03 -13.08
C GLY A 50 -11.52 -6.88 -13.20
N ILE A 51 -10.49 -6.30 -13.84
CA ILE A 51 -9.21 -6.97 -14.05
C ILE A 51 -8.34 -6.82 -12.80
N GLU A 52 -8.08 -7.94 -12.12
CA GLU A 52 -7.10 -8.00 -11.05
C GLU A 52 -5.66 -7.89 -11.61
N PRO A 53 -4.80 -7.04 -11.03
CA PRO A 53 -3.37 -7.03 -11.35
C PRO A 53 -2.72 -8.41 -11.15
N ALA A 54 -1.97 -8.88 -12.14
CA ALA A 54 -1.27 -10.17 -12.04
C ALA A 54 -0.34 -10.27 -10.82
N ALA A 55 0.26 -9.16 -10.40
CA ALA A 55 1.10 -9.10 -9.21
C ALA A 55 0.31 -9.37 -7.91
N LEU A 56 -0.98 -9.04 -7.84
CA LEU A 56 -1.81 -9.41 -6.69
C LEU A 56 -2.03 -10.92 -6.60
N GLN A 57 -2.29 -11.57 -7.74
CA GLN A 57 -2.43 -13.03 -7.80
C GLN A 57 -1.14 -13.73 -7.35
N GLN A 58 0.01 -13.19 -7.77
CA GLN A 58 1.34 -13.67 -7.34
C GLN A 58 1.54 -13.47 -5.83
N MET A 59 1.23 -12.28 -5.30
CA MET A 59 1.30 -12.02 -3.86
C MET A 59 0.45 -13.01 -3.07
N GLY A 60 -0.80 -13.25 -3.48
CA GLY A 60 -1.68 -14.24 -2.82
C GLY A 60 -1.09 -15.66 -2.88
N ASN A 61 -0.52 -16.08 -4.02
CA ASN A 61 0.11 -17.39 -4.14
C ASN A 61 1.35 -17.57 -3.25
N GLU A 62 2.12 -16.51 -3.02
CA GLU A 62 3.25 -16.54 -2.10
C GLU A 62 2.78 -16.47 -0.64
N ALA A 63 1.75 -15.68 -0.35
CA ALA A 63 1.16 -15.55 0.98
C ALA A 63 0.67 -16.90 1.54
N SER A 64 0.05 -17.74 0.71
CA SER A 64 -0.36 -19.09 1.13
C SER A 64 0.80 -20.03 1.49
N ARG A 65 2.04 -19.67 1.15
CA ARG A 65 3.28 -20.38 1.51
C ARG A 65 4.06 -19.68 2.62
N ALA A 66 3.60 -18.51 3.08
CA ALA A 66 4.28 -17.76 4.13
C ALA A 66 4.22 -18.51 5.46
N THR A 67 5.34 -18.50 6.18
CA THR A 67 5.39 -18.93 7.58
C THR A 67 5.17 -17.72 8.49
N SER A 68 5.27 -17.90 9.81
CA SER A 68 5.28 -16.79 10.77
C SER A 68 6.42 -15.79 10.53
N GLU A 69 7.49 -16.21 9.85
CA GLU A 69 8.63 -15.35 9.50
C GLU A 69 8.41 -14.59 8.18
N GLY A 70 7.31 -14.88 7.48
CA GLY A 70 6.96 -14.31 6.19
C GLY A 70 7.53 -15.10 5.01
N VAL A 71 7.40 -14.50 3.83
CA VAL A 71 7.94 -15.02 2.57
C VAL A 71 8.57 -13.87 1.81
N VAL A 72 9.72 -14.12 1.18
CA VAL A 72 10.35 -13.15 0.29
C VAL A 72 9.92 -13.47 -1.13
N MET A 73 9.22 -12.53 -1.75
CA MET A 73 8.85 -12.64 -3.15
C MET A 73 9.89 -11.92 -4.00
N ASN A 74 10.70 -12.69 -4.75
CA ASN A 74 11.71 -12.15 -5.64
C ASN A 74 11.24 -12.17 -7.11
N VAL A 75 10.08 -11.53 -7.36
CA VAL A 75 9.50 -11.43 -8.71
C VAL A 75 9.41 -9.95 -9.12
N PRO A 76 9.66 -9.64 -10.41
CA PRO A 76 9.50 -8.27 -10.89
C PRO A 76 8.04 -7.87 -10.87
N ILE A 77 7.72 -6.78 -10.17
CA ILE A 77 6.39 -6.17 -10.15
C ILE A 77 6.43 -4.86 -10.93
N ASN A 78 5.54 -4.75 -11.92
CA ASN A 78 5.31 -3.47 -12.58
C ASN A 78 4.27 -2.66 -11.78
N LEU A 79 4.74 -1.62 -11.09
CA LEU A 79 3.88 -0.76 -10.26
C LEU A 79 2.82 -0.01 -11.05
N ASN A 80 3.01 0.24 -12.36
CA ASN A 80 1.98 0.87 -13.21
C ASN A 80 0.73 -0.02 -13.35
N ASN A 81 0.87 -1.33 -13.14
CA ASN A 81 -0.26 -2.26 -13.14
C ASN A 81 -0.94 -2.35 -11.77
N MET A 82 -0.30 -1.83 -10.72
CA MET A 82 -0.78 -1.88 -9.33
C MET A 82 -1.42 -0.55 -8.90
N ILE A 83 -0.91 0.56 -9.42
CA ILE A 83 -1.28 1.92 -9.04
C ILE A 83 -1.92 2.60 -10.25
N ASN A 84 -3.04 3.28 -10.06
CA ASN A 84 -3.57 4.17 -11.10
C ASN A 84 -2.98 5.58 -10.94
N THR A 85 -1.87 5.88 -11.60
CA THR A 85 -1.16 7.16 -11.42
C THR A 85 -1.87 8.37 -12.05
N ALA A 86 -2.87 8.14 -12.90
CA ALA A 86 -3.71 9.19 -13.48
C ALA A 86 -4.94 9.52 -12.60
N ASP A 87 -5.08 8.88 -11.45
CA ASP A 87 -6.25 9.03 -10.58
C ASP A 87 -6.22 10.34 -9.77
N SER A 88 -7.41 10.77 -9.34
CA SER A 88 -7.53 11.79 -8.30
C SER A 88 -7.15 11.20 -6.95
N TYR A 89 -6.65 12.03 -6.04
CA TYR A 89 -6.21 11.60 -4.71
C TYR A 89 -6.56 12.61 -3.63
N TYR A 90 -6.61 12.14 -2.39
CA TYR A 90 -6.57 12.98 -1.21
C TYR A 90 -5.17 12.94 -0.61
N SER A 91 -4.67 14.08 -0.13
CA SER A 91 -3.38 14.14 0.55
C SER A 91 -3.48 14.87 1.87
N TYR A 92 -2.82 14.31 2.89
CA TYR A 92 -2.79 14.87 4.22
C TYR A 92 -1.52 14.43 4.97
N ALA A 93 -1.11 15.20 5.97
CA ALA A 93 -0.03 14.80 6.89
C ALA A 93 -0.58 13.84 7.94
N GLY A 94 0.11 12.74 8.18
CA GLY A 94 -0.32 11.72 9.13
C GLY A 94 0.84 10.89 9.67
N SER A 95 0.52 9.71 10.19
CA SER A 95 1.48 8.82 10.83
C SER A 95 1.67 7.50 10.08
N LEU A 96 2.64 6.72 10.55
CA LEU A 96 2.62 5.28 10.36
C LEU A 96 1.34 4.69 11.00
N THR A 97 0.76 3.68 10.36
CA THR A 97 -0.40 2.93 10.89
C THR A 97 0.02 1.74 11.76
N THR A 98 1.31 1.47 11.83
CA THR A 98 1.92 0.48 12.71
C THR A 98 2.84 1.15 13.74
N PRO A 99 3.08 0.52 14.90
CA PRO A 99 4.05 1.02 15.87
C PRO A 99 5.41 1.33 15.21
N THR A 100 6.03 2.46 15.49
CA THR A 100 5.81 3.40 16.60
C THR A 100 4.83 4.56 16.33
N CYS A 101 4.02 4.49 15.26
CA CYS A 101 3.00 5.50 14.92
C CYS A 101 3.55 6.92 14.71
N ASN A 102 4.78 7.05 14.18
CA ASN A 102 5.45 8.34 13.98
C ASN A 102 4.66 9.23 13.00
N GLU A 103 4.40 10.48 13.38
CA GLU A 103 3.75 11.52 12.55
C GLU A 103 4.70 12.12 11.50
N ILE A 104 5.21 11.27 10.62
CA ILE A 104 6.25 11.62 9.62
C ILE A 104 5.81 11.38 8.18
N VAL A 105 4.54 11.00 7.96
CA VAL A 105 4.03 10.50 6.68
C VAL A 105 3.24 11.58 5.97
N THR A 106 3.53 11.79 4.69
CA THR A 106 2.61 12.43 3.76
C THR A 106 1.80 11.34 3.07
N TRP A 107 0.51 11.27 3.39
CA TRP A 107 -0.39 10.31 2.76
C TRP A 107 -0.86 10.83 1.39
N VAL A 108 -0.94 9.93 0.43
CA VAL A 108 -1.57 10.11 -0.88
C VAL A 108 -2.53 8.94 -1.08
N VAL A 109 -3.82 9.15 -0.84
CA VAL A 109 -4.83 8.10 -0.92
C VAL A 109 -5.59 8.24 -2.24
N LEU A 110 -5.44 7.25 -3.12
CA LEU A 110 -6.10 7.22 -4.43
C LEU A 110 -7.60 6.98 -4.28
N GLN A 111 -8.41 7.67 -5.08
CA GLN A 111 -9.86 7.65 -4.93
C GLN A 111 -10.51 6.41 -5.52
N THR A 112 -9.99 5.94 -6.66
CA THR A 112 -10.59 4.86 -7.45
C THR A 112 -10.07 3.51 -6.95
N PRO A 113 -10.92 2.65 -6.36
CA PRO A 113 -10.52 1.31 -5.97
C PRO A 113 -10.21 0.46 -7.20
N ARG A 114 -9.20 -0.40 -7.09
CA ARG A 114 -8.89 -1.42 -8.10
C ARG A 114 -9.56 -2.75 -7.76
N THR A 115 -9.56 -3.68 -8.70
CA THR A 115 -10.18 -4.99 -8.47
C THR A 115 -9.21 -5.98 -7.82
N VAL A 116 -9.71 -6.73 -6.83
CA VAL A 116 -9.09 -7.96 -6.32
C VAL A 116 -10.15 -9.07 -6.30
N SER A 117 -9.78 -10.27 -6.74
CA SER A 117 -10.67 -11.42 -6.75
C SER A 117 -10.79 -12.04 -5.36
N LYS A 118 -11.94 -12.68 -5.11
CA LYS A 118 -12.14 -13.49 -3.90
C LYS A 118 -11.10 -14.60 -3.77
N ALA A 119 -10.69 -15.21 -4.89
CA ALA A 119 -9.69 -16.28 -4.89
C ALA A 119 -8.29 -15.81 -4.45
N THR A 120 -7.95 -14.54 -4.66
CA THR A 120 -6.71 -13.95 -4.12
C THR A 120 -6.86 -13.56 -2.65
N MET A 121 -8.03 -13.07 -2.23
CA MET A 121 -8.28 -12.68 -0.84
C MET A 121 -8.44 -13.85 0.14
N ASP A 122 -8.90 -15.02 -0.34
CA ASP A 122 -9.08 -16.23 0.47
C ASP A 122 -7.76 -16.97 0.79
N LYS A 123 -6.62 -16.46 0.27
CA LYS A 123 -5.28 -17.07 0.38
C LYS A 123 -4.46 -16.53 1.54
#